data_AF-A0A7N2N7F5-F1
#
_entry.id   AF-A0A7N2N7F5-F1
#
_cell.length_a   1.000
_cell.length_b   1.000
_cell.length_c   1.000
_cell.angle_alpha   90.00
_cell.angle_beta   90.00
_cell.angle_gamma   90.00
#
_symmetry.space_group_name_H-M   'P 1'
#
loop_
_entity.id
_entity.type
_entity.pdbx_description
1 polymer ?
#
loop_
_entity_poly.entity_id
_entity_poly.type
_entity_poly.pdbx_seq_one_letter_code
_entity_poly.pdbx_strand_id
1 'polypeptide(L)'
;MAFAFALTQTLFSLLLLLPIYSTVAQTNGAITLGASLSATDNSSWFSPSGDFAFGFRQLSNTDLFLLSIWCAKIPDKTIVWYANETLAPRGSQVNLTADNGLATLCSKIVTPMRYVLK
;
A
#
# COMPACT_ATOMS: atom_id res chain seq x y z
N MET A 1 26.63 24.96 -40.85
CA MET A 1 25.22 24.67 -41.23
C MET A 1 24.88 23.19 -41.03
N ALA A 2 25.60 22.25 -41.64
CA ALA A 2 25.28 20.80 -41.55
C ALA A 2 25.46 20.18 -40.14
N PHE A 3 26.44 20.63 -39.37
CA PHE A 3 26.73 20.09 -38.04
C PHE A 3 25.60 20.34 -37.02
N ALA A 4 24.98 21.52 -37.08
CA ALA A 4 23.84 21.87 -36.22
C ALA A 4 22.60 21.02 -36.56
N PHE A 5 22.42 20.68 -37.84
CA PHE A 5 21.31 19.84 -38.32
C PHE A 5 21.44 18.38 -37.85
N ALA A 6 22.67 17.85 -37.82
CA ALA A 6 22.93 16.51 -37.29
C ALA A 6 22.70 16.43 -35.78
N LEU A 7 23.05 17.49 -35.03
CA LEU A 7 22.80 17.60 -33.59
C LEU A 7 21.31 17.67 -33.24
N THR A 8 20.53 18.45 -33.99
CA THR A 8 19.08 18.53 -33.74
C THR A 8 18.37 17.23 -34.08
N GLN A 9 18.77 16.53 -35.16
CA GLN A 9 18.21 15.22 -35.51
C GLN A 9 18.54 14.13 -34.48
N THR A 10 19.76 14.10 -33.96
CA THR A 10 20.16 13.14 -32.91
C THR A 10 19.44 13.41 -31.60
N LEU A 11 19.31 14.69 -31.20
CA LEU A 11 18.57 15.08 -29.98
C LEU A 11 17.08 14.75 -30.11
N PHE A 12 16.48 14.99 -31.28
CA PHE A 12 15.08 14.66 -31.55
C PHE A 12 14.84 13.14 -31.53
N SER A 13 15.76 12.36 -32.10
CA SER A 13 15.71 10.89 -32.07
C SER A 13 15.85 10.35 -30.65
N LEU A 14 16.68 10.99 -29.82
CA LEU A 14 16.82 10.66 -28.40
C LEU A 14 15.52 10.95 -27.63
N LEU A 15 14.91 12.13 -27.85
CA LEU A 15 13.61 12.51 -27.29
C LEU A 15 12.48 11.54 -27.69
N LEU A 16 12.50 11.02 -28.92
CA LEU A 16 11.56 10.00 -29.40
C LEU A 16 11.76 8.62 -28.75
N LEU A 17 12.94 8.32 -28.23
CA LEU A 17 13.23 7.07 -27.50
C LEU A 17 12.89 7.13 -26.00
N LEU A 18 12.70 8.31 -25.42
CA LEU A 18 12.35 8.49 -24.01
C LEU A 18 11.01 7.81 -23.56
N PRO A 19 9.91 7.77 -24.35
CA PRO A 19 8.63 7.25 -23.86
C PRO A 19 8.56 5.72 -23.69
N ILE A 20 9.61 4.98 -24.07
CA ILE A 20 9.66 3.51 -23.93
C ILE A 20 9.93 3.09 -22.47
N TYR A 21 10.46 4.00 -21.63
CA TYR A 21 10.52 3.81 -20.17
C TYR A 21 9.17 4.12 -19.51
N SER A 22 8.09 3.59 -20.08
CA SER A 22 6.78 3.63 -19.43
C SER A 22 6.84 2.76 -18.18
N THR A 23 6.52 3.34 -17.04
CA THR A 23 6.47 2.67 -15.75
C THR A 23 5.44 1.54 -15.79
N VAL A 24 5.87 0.31 -15.54
CA VAL A 24 4.94 -0.80 -15.27
C VAL A 24 4.28 -0.49 -13.94
N ALA A 25 2.98 -0.14 -13.97
CA ALA A 25 2.18 -0.10 -12.76
C ALA A 25 2.07 -1.53 -12.22
N GLN A 26 2.71 -1.81 -11.09
CA GLN A 26 2.69 -3.13 -10.47
C GLN A 26 1.28 -3.40 -9.92
N THR A 27 0.56 -4.33 -10.53
CA THR A 27 -0.75 -4.81 -10.03
C THR A 27 -0.62 -5.87 -8.94
N ASN A 28 0.61 -6.23 -8.54
CA ASN A 28 0.95 -7.29 -7.58
C ASN A 28 0.66 -6.95 -6.11
N GLY A 29 -0.44 -6.25 -5.85
CA GLY A 29 -0.94 -5.95 -4.50
C GLY A 29 -2.41 -5.53 -4.51
N ALA A 30 -3.16 -5.92 -5.54
CA ALA A 30 -4.60 -5.71 -5.59
C ALA A 30 -5.27 -6.62 -4.55
N ILE A 31 -5.71 -6.03 -3.45
CA ILE A 31 -6.51 -6.73 -2.45
C ILE A 31 -7.95 -6.76 -2.95
N THR A 32 -8.53 -7.96 -3.05
CA THR A 32 -9.89 -8.13 -3.54
C THR A 32 -10.90 -7.57 -2.55
N LEU A 33 -12.00 -7.03 -3.08
CA LEU A 33 -13.14 -6.64 -2.26
C LEU A 33 -13.70 -7.87 -1.53
N GLY A 34 -14.03 -7.69 -0.25
CA GLY A 34 -14.43 -8.79 0.62
C GLY A 34 -13.26 -9.54 1.27
N ALA A 35 -12.01 -9.18 0.98
CA ALA A 35 -10.88 -9.70 1.74
C ALA A 35 -10.95 -9.21 3.20
N SER A 36 -10.58 -10.10 4.12
CA SER A 36 -10.49 -9.80 5.55
C SER A 36 -9.10 -10.09 6.10
N LEU A 37 -8.73 -9.34 7.14
CA LEU A 37 -7.59 -9.63 8.00
C LEU A 37 -8.10 -9.83 9.41
N SER A 38 -7.50 -10.77 10.13
CA SER A 38 -7.77 -11.04 11.53
C SER A 38 -6.63 -10.53 12.41
N ALA A 39 -6.96 -10.10 13.63
CA ALA A 39 -6.01 -9.78 14.69
C ALA A 39 -5.40 -11.08 15.22
N THR A 40 -4.40 -11.58 14.50
CA THR A 40 -3.67 -12.82 14.73
C THR A 40 -2.21 -12.63 14.33
N ASP A 41 -1.35 -13.54 14.74
CA ASP A 41 0.09 -13.29 14.87
C ASP A 41 0.83 -13.10 13.53
N ASN A 42 0.23 -13.41 12.37
CA ASN A 42 0.95 -13.49 11.09
C ASN A 42 0.19 -13.03 9.83
N SER A 43 -0.95 -12.35 9.93
CA SER A 43 -1.68 -11.88 8.75
C SER A 43 -1.53 -10.38 8.49
N SER A 44 -0.94 -10.02 7.36
CA SER A 44 -0.83 -8.64 6.88
C SER A 44 -0.87 -8.58 5.35
N TRP A 45 -1.36 -7.46 4.81
CA TRP A 45 -1.28 -7.18 3.38
C TRP A 45 -0.05 -6.32 3.08
N PHE A 46 0.77 -6.75 2.14
CA PHE A 46 1.95 -6.02 1.69
C PHE A 46 1.63 -5.15 0.48
N SER A 47 2.29 -4.00 0.38
CA SER A 47 2.32 -3.24 -0.88
C SER A 47 3.00 -4.06 -1.98
N PRO A 48 2.72 -3.81 -3.28
CA PRO A 48 3.40 -4.49 -4.38
C PRO A 48 4.92 -4.43 -4.30
N SER A 49 5.46 -3.32 -3.80
CA SER A 49 6.90 -3.11 -3.60
C SER A 49 7.48 -3.81 -2.37
N GLY A 50 6.61 -4.28 -1.46
CA GLY A 50 6.96 -4.83 -0.15
C GLY A 50 7.55 -3.81 0.82
N ASP A 51 7.55 -2.52 0.51
CA ASP A 51 8.07 -1.47 1.40
C ASP A 51 7.15 -1.24 2.60
N PHE A 52 5.84 -1.41 2.40
CA PHE A 52 4.83 -1.18 3.42
C PHE A 52 3.98 -2.42 3.64
N ALA A 53 3.45 -2.53 4.86
CA ALA A 53 2.44 -3.52 5.21
C ALA A 53 1.32 -2.87 6.01
N PHE A 54 0.10 -3.36 5.78
CA PHE A 54 -1.12 -2.99 6.49
C PHE A 54 -1.66 -4.22 7.22
N GLY A 55 -2.10 -4.03 8.46
CA GLY A 55 -2.74 -5.09 9.24
C GLY A 55 -2.68 -4.85 10.74
N PHE A 56 -2.86 -5.93 11.50
CA PHE A 56 -2.86 -5.91 12.95
C PHE A 56 -1.46 -6.16 13.51
N ARG A 57 -0.95 -5.22 14.31
CA ARG A 57 0.32 -5.34 15.03
C ARG A 57 0.05 -5.65 16.50
N GLN A 58 0.52 -6.80 16.98
CA GLN A 58 0.39 -7.17 18.38
C GLN A 58 1.21 -6.22 19.28
N LEU A 59 0.64 -5.81 20.41
CA LEU A 59 1.32 -5.00 21.42
C LEU A 59 1.96 -5.92 22.47
N SER A 60 3.29 -5.99 22.51
CA SER A 60 4.09 -6.56 23.62
C SER A 60 3.56 -7.86 24.24
N ASN A 61 3.41 -8.94 23.46
CA ASN A 61 2.91 -10.26 23.91
C ASN A 61 1.51 -10.25 24.58
N THR A 62 0.73 -9.19 24.40
CA THR A 62 -0.67 -9.14 24.85
C THR A 62 -1.61 -9.65 23.77
N ASP A 63 -2.87 -9.93 24.11
CA ASP A 63 -3.92 -10.21 23.14
C ASP A 63 -4.54 -8.95 22.51
N LEU A 64 -3.82 -7.82 22.56
CA LEU A 64 -4.23 -6.55 21.99
C LEU A 64 -3.41 -6.23 20.74
N PHE A 65 -4.12 -5.78 19.71
CA PHE A 65 -3.56 -5.51 18.40
C PHE A 65 -3.89 -4.09 17.95
N LEU A 66 -2.93 -3.45 17.30
CA LEU A 66 -3.06 -2.14 16.71
C LEU A 66 -3.21 -2.27 15.19
N LEU A 67 -4.35 -1.83 14.65
CA LEU A 67 -4.52 -1.72 13.21
C LEU A 67 -3.65 -0.58 12.69
N SER A 68 -2.68 -0.88 11.82
CA SER A 68 -1.64 0.07 11.44
C SER A 68 -1.07 -0.19 10.05
N ILE A 69 -0.33 0.80 9.56
CA ILE A 69 0.55 0.72 8.39
C ILE A 69 1.98 0.92 8.88
N TRP A 70 2.91 0.06 8.46
CA TRP A 70 4.31 0.15 8.82
C TRP A 70 5.26 -0.12 7.65
N CYS A 71 6.49 0.37 7.76
CA CYS A 71 7.57 0.05 6.83
C CYS A 71 8.05 -1.39 7.06
N ALA A 72 7.77 -2.29 6.13
CA ALA A 72 8.03 -3.73 6.30
C ALA A 72 9.50 -4.12 6.16
N LYS A 73 10.30 -3.35 5.40
CA LYS A 73 11.73 -3.62 5.17
C LYS A 73 12.64 -3.15 6.30
N ILE A 74 12.13 -2.33 7.22
CA ILE A 74 12.91 -1.83 8.36
C ILE A 74 12.73 -2.81 9.52
N PRO A 75 13.81 -3.28 10.19
CA PRO A 75 13.72 -4.24 11.30
C PRO A 75 12.78 -3.79 12.43
N ASP A 76 12.82 -2.51 12.78
CA ASP A 76 11.97 -1.91 13.81
C ASP A 76 10.50 -1.78 13.38
N LYS A 77 10.22 -2.05 12.10
CA LYS A 77 8.90 -1.99 11.46
C LYS A 77 8.15 -0.71 11.86
N THR A 78 8.76 0.42 11.56
CA THR A 78 8.27 1.76 11.94
C THR A 78 6.84 1.97 11.47
N ILE A 79 5.96 2.32 12.41
CA ILE A 79 4.55 2.62 12.13
C ILE A 79 4.48 4.03 11.53
N VAL A 80 3.89 4.15 10.35
CA VAL A 80 3.67 5.44 9.66
C VAL A 80 2.24 5.94 9.83
N TRP A 81 1.32 5.04 10.19
CA TRP A 81 -0.07 5.35 10.48
C TRP A 81 -0.68 4.27 11.37
N TYR A 82 -1.61 4.63 12.24
CA TYR A 82 -2.41 3.69 13.03
C TYR A 82 -3.82 4.21 13.24
N ALA A 83 -4.77 3.30 13.47
CA ALA A 83 -6.14 3.66 13.82
C ALA A 83 -6.16 4.23 15.25
N ASN A 84 -6.65 5.47 15.38
CA ASN A 84 -6.42 6.28 16.59
C ASN A 84 -7.26 5.86 17.81
N GLU A 85 -8.29 5.02 17.65
CA GLU A 85 -9.40 4.98 18.63
C GLU A 85 -9.56 3.68 19.42
N THR A 86 -9.05 2.52 18.97
CA THR A 86 -9.25 1.26 19.72
C THR A 86 -8.18 0.22 19.41
N LEU A 87 -7.60 -0.35 20.47
CA LEU A 87 -6.88 -1.62 20.38
C LEU A 87 -7.89 -2.74 20.14
N ALA A 88 -7.58 -3.59 19.16
CA ALA A 88 -8.42 -4.70 18.78
C ALA A 88 -8.01 -5.96 19.58
N PRO A 89 -8.93 -6.65 20.27
CA PRO A 89 -8.61 -7.93 20.88
C PRO A 89 -8.30 -8.99 19.82
N ARG A 90 -7.58 -10.05 20.22
CA ARG A 90 -7.30 -11.23 19.38
C ARG A 90 -8.58 -11.75 18.72
N GLY A 91 -8.51 -11.99 17.41
CA GLY A 91 -9.64 -12.48 16.62
C GLY A 91 -10.60 -11.40 16.10
N SER A 92 -10.34 -10.12 16.38
CA SER A 92 -11.00 -9.00 15.69
C SER A 92 -10.70 -9.06 14.18
N GLN A 93 -11.61 -8.54 13.35
CA GLN A 93 -11.42 -8.56 11.89
C GLN A 93 -11.64 -7.19 11.26
N VAL A 94 -10.87 -6.92 10.20
CA VAL A 94 -11.11 -5.80 9.29
C VAL A 94 -11.49 -6.35 7.93
N ASN A 95 -12.62 -5.88 7.41
CA ASN A 95 -13.12 -6.28 6.09
C ASN A 95 -13.01 -5.11 5.14
N LEU A 96 -12.48 -5.36 3.94
CA LEU A 96 -12.49 -4.39 2.86
C LEU A 96 -13.85 -4.43 2.16
N THR A 97 -14.76 -3.54 2.55
CA THR A 97 -16.00 -3.30 1.82
C THR A 97 -15.84 -2.07 0.93
N ALA A 98 -16.32 -2.16 -0.31
CA ALA A 98 -16.44 -0.99 -1.17
C ALA A 98 -17.80 -0.37 -0.93
N ASP A 99 -17.87 0.72 -0.18
CA ASP A 99 -19.13 1.45 0.05
C ASP A 99 -19.57 2.28 -1.18
N ASN A 100 -18.99 2.06 -2.38
CA ASN A 100 -19.48 2.51 -3.71
C ASN A 100 -18.50 2.17 -4.87
N GLY A 101 -17.81 1.01 -4.82
CA GLY A 101 -17.04 0.50 -5.96
C GLY A 101 -15.63 1.04 -6.19
N LEU A 102 -15.04 1.84 -5.29
CA LEU A 102 -13.62 2.24 -5.40
C LEU A 102 -12.94 2.29 -4.02
N ALA A 103 -12.19 1.24 -3.69
CA ALA A 103 -11.27 1.23 -2.54
C ALA A 103 -9.83 1.40 -3.05
N THR A 104 -9.51 2.57 -3.58
CA THR A 104 -8.14 2.93 -3.97
C THR A 104 -7.34 3.33 -2.74
N LEU A 105 -6.48 2.43 -2.25
CA LEU A 105 -5.50 2.71 -1.19
C LEU A 105 -4.38 3.67 -1.65
N CYS A 106 -4.26 3.93 -2.95
CA CYS A 106 -3.35 4.96 -3.47
C CYS A 106 -4.08 6.32 -3.55
N SER A 107 -3.64 7.25 -2.71
CA SER A 107 -3.99 8.68 -2.76
C SER A 107 -5.43 9.07 -2.43
N LYS A 108 -6.09 8.36 -1.51
CA LYS A 108 -7.19 8.95 -0.73
C LYS A 108 -7.29 8.29 0.65
N ILE A 109 -6.43 8.74 1.54
CA ILE A 109 -6.62 8.54 2.98
C ILE A 109 -8.00 9.16 3.30
N VAL A 110 -8.86 8.41 4.00
CA VAL A 110 -10.20 8.81 4.47
C VAL A 110 -11.37 8.60 3.47
N THR A 111 -11.83 7.35 3.35
CA THR A 111 -13.27 7.01 3.19
C THR A 111 -13.53 5.75 4.03
N PRO A 112 -14.72 5.53 4.59
CA PRO A 112 -14.87 4.79 5.84
C PRO A 112 -14.67 3.29 5.63
N MET A 113 -13.52 2.79 6.05
CA MET A 113 -13.31 1.37 6.35
C MET A 113 -14.22 1.02 7.52
N ARG A 114 -15.23 0.17 7.32
CA ARG A 114 -16.04 -0.35 8.42
C ARG A 114 -15.25 -1.43 9.16
N TYR A 115 -14.87 -1.17 10.40
CA TYR A 115 -14.25 -2.15 11.29
C TYR A 115 -15.30 -2.75 12.23
N VAL A 116 -15.24 -4.07 12.43
CA VAL A 116 -16.10 -4.79 13.39
C VAL A 116 -15.20 -5.28 14.53
N LEU A 117 -15.36 -4.69 15.70
CA LEU A 117 -14.69 -5.12 16.92
C LEU A 117 -15.49 -6.26 17.56
N LYS A 118 -14.80 -7.27 18.11
CA LYS A 118 -15.43 -8.41 18.80
C LYS A 118 -15.41 -8.21 20.30
#